data_AF-A0A1Z5KHV0-F1
#
_entry.id   AF-A0A1Z5KHV0-F1
#
_cell.length_a   1.000
_cell.length_b   1.000
_cell.length_c   1.000
_cell.angle_alpha   90.00
_cell.angle_beta   90.00
_cell.angle_gamma   90.00
#
_symmetry.space_group_name_H-M   'P 1'
#
loop_
_entity.id
_entity.type
_entity.pdbx_description
1 polymer ?
#
loop_
_entity_poly.entity_id
_entity_poly.type
_entity_poly.pdbx_seq_one_letter_code
_entity_poly.pdbx_strand_id
1 'polypeptide(L)'
;MGGKKRSRKENLSESGDSKSPPSKKQHVNKGSDFNPLWIEQSKFLDSLSELEKNYFFDEKNVNTERRAALWTEQADLGERLIRDYAWSTPDDRALRVLRHFSPLIEIGCGSNAYWCRMMTQAGVDVIGFDKDPKQGGKITVNQKGSRTLHAGSGDGHSFRVQKGGPEVLQNPKYAKRTLFLCYPDENVLETDGNIDDGGQTKSLGAACLEQFQGDTIIHVGELFSDSSLSIDQAPWGRSSSSEFQQLLASDYHCLLHMRLPNWLHTRDSISVWRRSRTCSLVFAAEEDDEDDEDEEYHYRHIPPEEMLPVDRAAPCLAHLLRGPTHKPEQSNDYSSPW
;
A
#
# COMPACT_ATOMS: atom_id res chain seq x y z
N MET A 1 -47.94 -69.65 3.35
CA MET A 1 -49.12 -68.82 3.00
C MET A 1 -49.86 -68.48 4.28
N GLY A 2 -50.23 -67.21 4.46
CA GLY A 2 -51.30 -66.79 5.38
C GLY A 2 -50.94 -66.62 6.86
N GLY A 3 -50.38 -65.46 7.23
CA GLY A 3 -50.37 -64.97 8.61
C GLY A 3 -51.14 -63.65 8.72
N LYS A 4 -52.21 -63.64 9.52
CA LYS A 4 -52.90 -62.50 10.18
C LYS A 4 -53.86 -63.19 11.17
N LYS A 5 -54.07 -62.79 12.43
CA LYS A 5 -54.10 -61.45 13.04
C LYS A 5 -54.36 -61.63 14.55
N ARG A 6 -54.19 -60.54 15.29
CA ARG A 6 -54.77 -60.19 16.62
C ARG A 6 -54.08 -60.81 17.85
N SER A 7 -53.92 -60.11 18.97
CA SER A 7 -54.13 -58.71 19.37
C SER A 7 -53.85 -58.67 20.89
N ARG A 8 -53.03 -57.74 21.38
CA ARG A 8 -53.40 -56.99 22.59
C ARG A 8 -52.54 -55.74 22.77
N LYS A 9 -53.21 -54.60 22.61
CA LYS A 9 -52.90 -53.29 23.17
C LYS A 9 -53.63 -53.23 24.52
N GLU A 10 -53.08 -52.69 25.60
CA GLU A 10 -53.00 -51.27 25.98
C GLU A 10 -52.47 -51.27 27.44
N ASN A 11 -51.73 -50.29 28.00
CA ASN A 11 -51.99 -48.85 28.01
C ASN A 11 -50.79 -48.03 28.57
N LEU A 12 -50.64 -46.81 28.03
CA LEU A 12 -50.32 -45.49 28.62
C LEU A 12 -49.21 -45.39 29.70
N SER A 13 -48.23 -44.47 29.63
CA SER A 13 -48.36 -43.03 29.36
C SER A 13 -47.05 -42.37 28.87
N GLU A 14 -47.19 -41.38 27.98
CA GLU A 14 -46.23 -40.31 27.62
C GLU A 14 -45.90 -39.44 28.87
N SER A 15 -44.85 -38.63 28.99
CA SER A 15 -44.05 -37.76 28.12
C SER A 15 -42.82 -37.34 28.97
N GLY A 16 -41.57 -37.25 28.52
CA GLY A 16 -41.04 -36.36 27.48
C GLY A 16 -39.86 -35.58 28.09
N ASP A 17 -38.64 -35.70 27.54
CA ASP A 17 -37.83 -34.55 27.11
C ASP A 17 -36.54 -35.02 26.41
N SER A 18 -36.37 -34.60 25.17
CA SER A 18 -35.31 -35.03 24.26
C SER A 18 -34.05 -34.17 24.42
N LYS A 19 -32.93 -34.78 24.83
CA LYS A 19 -31.59 -34.16 24.73
C LYS A 19 -30.89 -34.62 23.46
N SER A 20 -30.77 -33.71 22.49
CA SER A 20 -29.88 -33.83 21.33
C SER A 20 -28.41 -33.65 21.76
N PRO A 21 -27.43 -34.28 21.08
CA PRO A 21 -26.02 -34.19 21.46
C PRO A 21 -25.42 -32.82 21.10
N PRO A 22 -24.35 -32.38 21.80
CA PRO A 22 -23.81 -31.04 21.65
C PRO A 22 -23.15 -30.88 20.27
N SER A 23 -23.64 -29.90 19.50
CA SER A 23 -23.05 -29.49 18.24
C SER A 23 -21.63 -28.98 18.49
N LYS A 24 -20.64 -29.61 17.87
CA LYS A 24 -19.29 -29.06 17.74
C LYS A 24 -19.41 -27.65 17.16
N LYS A 25 -19.03 -26.64 17.95
CA LYS A 25 -18.88 -25.27 17.48
C LYS A 25 -17.88 -25.32 16.32
N GLN A 26 -18.37 -25.14 15.10
CA GLN A 26 -17.52 -24.85 13.96
C GLN A 26 -16.79 -23.56 14.28
N HIS A 27 -15.47 -23.65 14.44
CA HIS A 27 -14.60 -22.50 14.36
C HIS A 27 -14.81 -21.90 12.98
N VAL A 28 -15.50 -20.76 12.90
CA VAL A 28 -15.49 -19.92 11.70
C VAL A 28 -14.06 -19.42 11.59
N ASN A 29 -13.28 -20.01 10.69
CA ASN A 29 -12.03 -19.43 10.21
C ASN A 29 -12.39 -18.05 9.67
N LYS A 30 -12.03 -16.98 10.38
CA LYS A 30 -12.05 -15.60 9.85
C LYS A 30 -10.87 -15.42 8.90
N GLY A 31 -10.79 -16.28 7.88
CA GLY A 31 -9.72 -16.32 6.88
C GLY A 31 -9.86 -15.19 5.88
N SER A 32 -8.73 -14.67 5.42
CA SER A 32 -8.46 -13.72 4.31
C SER A 32 -9.22 -12.39 4.23
N ASP A 33 -10.44 -12.29 4.75
CA ASP A 33 -11.37 -11.19 4.47
C ASP A 33 -11.51 -10.22 5.66
N PHE A 34 -10.78 -10.45 6.75
CA PHE A 34 -10.84 -9.63 7.95
C PHE A 34 -9.82 -8.49 7.91
N ASN A 35 -10.26 -7.32 7.46
CA ASN A 35 -9.47 -6.08 7.44
C ASN A 35 -10.09 -5.04 8.41
N PRO A 36 -9.74 -5.05 9.71
CA PRO A 36 -10.36 -4.18 10.70
C PRO A 36 -10.11 -2.69 10.44
N LEU A 37 -8.95 -2.33 9.88
CA LEU A 37 -8.65 -0.96 9.48
C LEU A 37 -9.63 -0.47 8.41
N TRP A 38 -9.81 -1.25 7.34
CA TRP A 38 -10.78 -0.95 6.28
C TRP A 38 -12.20 -0.90 6.81
N ILE A 39 -12.61 -1.84 7.66
CA ILE A 39 -13.97 -1.86 8.22
C ILE A 39 -14.28 -0.56 8.98
N GLU A 40 -13.38 -0.10 9.84
CA GLU A 40 -13.61 1.13 10.62
C GLU A 40 -13.53 2.39 9.73
N GLN A 41 -12.60 2.42 8.77
CA GLN A 41 -12.52 3.50 7.78
C GLN A 41 -13.80 3.58 6.93
N SER A 42 -14.28 2.45 6.40
CA SER A 42 -15.51 2.39 5.60
C SER A 42 -16.72 2.83 6.42
N LYS A 43 -16.87 2.39 7.67
CA LYS A 43 -17.96 2.85 8.55
C LYS A 43 -17.98 4.36 8.72
N PHE A 44 -16.81 4.99 8.90
CA PHE A 44 -16.73 6.45 9.00
C PHE A 44 -17.17 7.10 7.70
N LEU A 45 -16.58 6.69 6.58
CA LEU A 45 -16.92 7.25 5.27
C LEU A 45 -18.40 7.05 4.94
N ASP A 46 -18.98 5.88 5.20
CA ASP A 46 -20.39 5.56 4.97
C ASP A 46 -21.34 6.38 5.84
N SER A 47 -20.88 6.90 6.97
CA SER A 47 -21.67 7.81 7.82
C SER A 47 -21.81 9.21 7.24
N LEU A 48 -20.96 9.58 6.28
CA LEU A 48 -20.96 10.88 5.62
C LEU A 48 -21.98 10.93 4.48
N SER A 49 -22.55 12.12 4.26
CA SER A 49 -23.34 12.40 3.07
C SER A 49 -22.48 12.41 1.80
N GLU A 50 -23.10 12.16 0.65
CA GLU A 50 -22.40 12.25 -0.65
C GLU A 50 -21.82 13.64 -0.91
N LEU A 51 -22.43 14.67 -0.36
CA LEU A 51 -21.94 16.03 -0.48
C LEU A 51 -20.65 16.21 0.33
N GLU A 52 -20.59 15.70 1.57
CA GLU A 52 -19.39 15.74 2.40
C GLU A 52 -18.24 14.91 1.80
N LYS A 53 -18.54 13.74 1.23
CA LYS A 53 -17.52 12.87 0.60
C LYS A 53 -16.88 13.52 -0.63
N ASN A 54 -17.72 14.04 -1.53
CA ASN A 54 -17.27 14.49 -2.85
C ASN A 54 -16.79 15.95 -2.85
N TYR A 55 -17.23 16.75 -1.87
CA TYR A 55 -17.00 18.19 -1.84
C TYR A 55 -16.40 18.68 -0.50
N PHE A 56 -15.69 17.81 0.24
CA PHE A 56 -15.05 18.17 1.51
C PHE A 56 -14.22 19.47 1.46
N PHE A 57 -13.47 19.67 0.38
CA PHE A 57 -12.62 20.84 0.16
C PHE A 57 -13.32 22.01 -0.57
N ASP A 58 -14.60 21.89 -0.88
CA ASP A 58 -15.38 22.96 -1.52
C ASP A 58 -16.20 23.73 -0.48
N GLU A 59 -15.83 24.98 -0.25
CA GLU A 59 -16.47 25.87 0.72
C GLU A 59 -17.94 26.15 0.42
N LYS A 60 -18.37 26.05 -0.84
CA LYS A 60 -19.78 26.27 -1.20
C LYS A 60 -20.69 25.14 -0.73
N ASN A 61 -20.13 23.94 -0.66
CA ASN A 61 -20.87 22.73 -0.36
C ASN A 61 -20.70 22.35 1.13
N VAL A 62 -19.47 22.34 1.63
CA VAL A 62 -19.18 22.05 3.04
C VAL A 62 -18.60 23.30 3.69
N ASN A 63 -19.35 23.91 4.62
CA ASN A 63 -18.88 25.09 5.34
C ASN A 63 -17.71 24.76 6.28
N THR A 64 -17.00 25.81 6.71
CA THR A 64 -15.77 25.69 7.48
C THR A 64 -15.97 25.00 8.82
N GLU A 65 -17.05 25.28 9.55
CA GLU A 65 -17.35 24.67 10.84
C GLU A 65 -17.61 23.17 10.71
N ARG A 66 -18.42 22.77 9.72
CA ARG A 66 -18.71 21.35 9.46
C ARG A 66 -17.46 20.63 8.99
N ARG A 67 -16.65 21.24 8.11
CA ARG A 67 -15.39 20.68 7.66
C ARG A 67 -14.43 20.43 8.83
N ALA A 68 -14.31 21.40 9.73
CA ALA A 68 -13.47 21.26 10.93
C ALA A 68 -13.98 20.14 11.86
N ALA A 69 -15.29 20.04 12.07
CA ALA A 69 -15.88 18.95 12.85
C ALA A 69 -15.57 17.57 12.24
N LEU A 70 -15.80 17.41 10.94
CA LEU A 70 -15.49 16.18 10.19
C LEU A 70 -14.00 15.83 10.24
N TRP A 71 -13.13 16.84 10.14
CA TRP A 71 -11.69 16.65 10.28
C TRP A 71 -11.34 16.09 11.66
N THR A 72 -11.86 16.69 12.73
CA THR A 72 -11.61 16.24 14.10
C THR A 72 -12.11 14.82 14.34
N GLU A 73 -13.34 14.51 13.93
CA GLU A 73 -13.91 13.15 14.05
C GLU A 73 -13.03 12.11 13.32
N GLN A 74 -12.57 12.45 12.12
CA GLN A 74 -11.69 11.59 11.34
C GLN A 74 -10.29 11.47 11.96
N ALA A 75 -9.73 12.55 12.51
CA ALA A 75 -8.40 12.57 13.11
C ALA A 75 -8.36 11.70 14.38
N ASP A 76 -9.36 11.82 15.26
CA ASP A 76 -9.48 11.02 16.48
C ASP A 76 -9.59 9.51 16.15
N LEU A 77 -10.38 9.19 15.12
CA LEU A 77 -10.50 7.82 14.63
C LEU A 77 -9.19 7.33 14.00
N GLY A 78 -8.61 8.15 13.12
CA GLY A 78 -7.40 7.85 12.36
C GLY A 78 -6.21 7.60 13.28
N GLU A 79 -5.97 8.46 14.28
CA GLU A 79 -4.87 8.30 15.24
C GLU A 79 -4.94 6.94 15.95
N ARG A 80 -6.14 6.56 16.41
CA ARG A 80 -6.37 5.25 17.04
C ARG A 80 -6.08 4.10 16.06
N LEU A 81 -6.60 4.19 14.84
CA LEU A 81 -6.44 3.12 13.85
C LEU A 81 -5.01 2.97 13.35
N ILE A 82 -4.30 4.07 13.14
CA ILE A 82 -2.91 4.05 12.69
C ILE A 82 -2.04 3.42 13.78
N ARG A 83 -2.23 3.80 15.05
CA ARG A 83 -1.53 3.20 16.18
C ARG A 83 -1.74 1.69 16.29
N ASP A 84 -2.97 1.24 16.04
CA ASP A 84 -3.36 -0.16 16.21
C ASP A 84 -3.09 -1.01 14.94
N TYR A 85 -2.93 -0.39 13.77
CA TYR A 85 -2.80 -1.04 12.45
C TYR A 85 -1.64 -0.49 11.62
N ALA A 86 -1.90 0.44 10.70
CA ALA A 86 -0.96 1.03 9.75
C ALA A 86 -1.45 2.39 9.25
N TRP A 87 -0.55 3.15 8.62
CA TRP A 87 -0.84 4.44 8.00
C TRP A 87 -1.79 4.36 6.81
N SER A 88 -1.64 3.33 5.99
CA SER A 88 -2.43 3.11 4.78
C SER A 88 -3.24 1.82 4.87
N THR A 89 -4.34 1.78 4.14
CA THR A 89 -5.31 0.69 4.22
C THR A 89 -5.19 -0.25 3.02
N PRO A 90 -4.81 -1.53 3.22
CA PRO A 90 -4.83 -2.52 2.14
C PRO A 90 -6.26 -2.77 1.64
N ASP A 91 -6.42 -3.04 0.35
CA ASP A 91 -7.63 -3.67 -0.20
C ASP A 91 -7.28 -4.97 -0.94
N ASP A 92 -8.29 -5.70 -1.39
CA ASP A 92 -8.10 -6.95 -2.12
C ASP A 92 -7.31 -6.76 -3.42
N ARG A 93 -7.38 -5.57 -4.04
CA ARG A 93 -6.60 -5.28 -5.25
C ARG A 93 -5.13 -5.19 -4.89
N ALA A 94 -4.78 -4.48 -3.82
CA ALA A 94 -3.41 -4.36 -3.32
C ALA A 94 -2.84 -5.73 -2.95
N LEU A 95 -3.60 -6.57 -2.24
CA LEU A 95 -3.15 -7.92 -1.88
C LEU A 95 -2.91 -8.82 -3.10
N ARG A 96 -3.71 -8.67 -4.17
CA ARG A 96 -3.45 -9.38 -5.45
C ARG A 96 -2.15 -8.92 -6.11
N VAL A 97 -1.88 -7.61 -6.10
CA VAL A 97 -0.61 -7.06 -6.60
C VAL A 97 0.55 -7.63 -5.79
N LEU A 98 0.49 -7.56 -4.46
CA LEU A 98 1.55 -8.08 -3.58
C LEU A 98 1.78 -9.58 -3.81
N ARG A 99 0.71 -10.37 -3.97
CA ARG A 99 0.82 -11.80 -4.27
C ARG A 99 1.51 -12.07 -5.61
N HIS A 100 1.26 -11.25 -6.64
CA HIS A 100 1.89 -11.40 -7.94
C HIS A 100 3.41 -11.23 -7.87
N PHE A 101 3.89 -10.29 -7.06
CA PHE A 101 5.31 -9.98 -6.89
C PHE A 101 5.98 -10.69 -5.69
N SER A 102 5.32 -11.70 -5.13
CA SER A 102 5.88 -12.55 -4.07
C SER A 102 7.08 -13.35 -4.58
N PRO A 103 8.16 -13.55 -3.80
CA PRO A 103 8.30 -13.23 -2.37
C PRO A 103 8.72 -11.79 -2.06
N LEU A 104 8.26 -11.25 -0.93
CA LEU A 104 8.51 -9.86 -0.50
C LEU A 104 9.39 -9.76 0.75
N ILE A 105 10.02 -8.61 0.90
CA ILE A 105 10.64 -8.11 2.12
C ILE A 105 10.10 -6.72 2.45
N GLU A 106 9.58 -6.52 3.65
CA GLU A 106 9.13 -5.21 4.14
C GLU A 106 10.16 -4.65 5.12
N ILE A 107 10.60 -3.40 4.90
CA ILE A 107 11.48 -2.68 5.82
C ILE A 107 10.67 -1.56 6.49
N GLY A 108 10.77 -1.45 7.83
CA GLY A 108 9.97 -0.50 8.59
C GLY A 108 8.53 -0.95 8.79
N CYS A 109 8.28 -2.26 8.90
CA CYS A 109 6.93 -2.82 9.02
C CYS A 109 6.20 -2.46 10.33
N GLY A 110 6.91 -1.87 11.31
CA GLY A 110 6.41 -1.66 12.66
C GLY A 110 6.35 -2.96 13.46
N SER A 111 6.26 -2.83 14.79
CA SER A 111 6.10 -3.93 15.74
C SER A 111 4.77 -4.69 15.54
N ASN A 112 3.77 -4.02 14.96
CA ASN A 112 2.53 -4.64 14.57
C ASN A 112 2.69 -5.44 13.26
N ALA A 113 3.39 -4.91 12.25
CA ALA A 113 3.54 -5.55 10.93
C ALA A 113 2.18 -5.89 10.29
N TYR A 114 1.27 -4.90 10.26
CA TYR A 114 -0.10 -5.08 9.77
C TYR A 114 -0.14 -5.53 8.30
N TRP A 115 0.62 -4.86 7.43
CA TRP A 115 0.75 -5.24 6.02
C TRP A 115 1.30 -6.67 5.87
N CYS A 116 2.35 -7.04 6.60
CA CYS A 116 2.85 -8.42 6.68
C CYS A 116 1.78 -9.45 7.09
N ARG A 117 0.93 -9.14 8.09
CA ARG A 117 -0.17 -10.04 8.49
C ARG A 117 -1.19 -10.22 7.38
N MET A 118 -1.64 -9.12 6.77
CA MET A 118 -2.60 -9.15 5.66
C MET A 118 -2.03 -9.91 4.45
N MET A 119 -0.76 -9.68 4.12
CA MET A 119 -0.01 -10.43 3.09
C MET A 119 0.03 -11.93 3.40
N THR A 120 0.40 -12.31 4.62
CA THR A 120 0.47 -13.72 5.04
C THR A 120 -0.90 -14.41 4.92
N GLN A 121 -1.98 -13.74 5.34
CA GLN A 121 -3.34 -14.24 5.21
C GLN A 121 -3.79 -14.39 3.75
N ALA A 122 -3.29 -13.54 2.84
CA ALA A 122 -3.53 -13.62 1.40
C ALA A 122 -2.64 -14.67 0.67
N GLY A 123 -1.79 -15.40 1.41
CA GLY A 123 -0.90 -16.42 0.87
C GLY A 123 0.37 -15.86 0.21
N VAL A 124 0.81 -14.68 0.63
CA VAL A 124 2.04 -14.03 0.17
C VAL A 124 3.22 -14.46 1.05
N ASP A 125 4.35 -14.83 0.45
CA ASP A 125 5.61 -15.05 1.18
C ASP A 125 6.24 -13.70 1.49
N VAL A 126 6.17 -13.26 2.75
CA VAL A 126 6.73 -11.99 3.20
C VAL A 126 7.59 -12.16 4.44
N ILE A 127 8.67 -11.38 4.50
CA ILE A 127 9.49 -11.20 5.70
C ILE A 127 9.47 -9.72 6.09
N GLY A 128 9.11 -9.40 7.32
CA GLY A 128 9.11 -8.03 7.84
C GLY A 128 10.29 -7.76 8.75
N PHE A 129 10.93 -6.61 8.55
CA PHE A 129 11.98 -6.07 9.40
C PHE A 129 11.56 -4.73 10.00
N ASP A 130 12.00 -4.49 11.22
CA ASP A 130 11.90 -3.19 11.88
C ASP A 130 13.12 -2.95 12.78
N LYS A 131 13.54 -1.70 12.94
CA LYS A 131 14.66 -1.32 13.83
C LYS A 131 14.34 -1.66 15.28
N ASP A 132 13.08 -1.55 15.69
CA ASP A 132 12.57 -1.97 16.99
C ASP A 132 11.38 -2.93 16.84
N PRO A 133 11.59 -4.25 16.78
CA PRO A 133 10.50 -5.21 16.65
C PRO A 133 9.49 -5.23 17.81
N LYS A 134 9.81 -4.61 18.96
CA LYS A 134 8.93 -4.60 20.15
C LYS A 134 8.16 -3.29 20.30
N GLN A 135 8.69 -2.18 19.79
CA GLN A 135 8.10 -0.85 19.95
C GLN A 135 8.01 -0.04 18.64
N GLY A 136 8.61 -0.52 17.55
CA GLY A 136 8.62 0.12 16.24
C GLY A 136 7.21 0.37 15.72
N GLY A 137 7.03 1.44 14.95
CA GLY A 137 5.72 1.86 14.46
C GLY A 137 4.75 2.39 15.52
N LYS A 138 5.13 2.51 16.80
CA LYS A 138 4.35 3.28 17.78
C LYS A 138 4.63 4.76 17.53
N ILE A 139 3.63 5.48 17.03
CA ILE A 139 3.67 6.94 16.95
C ILE A 139 3.66 7.47 18.38
N THR A 140 4.80 7.96 18.86
CA THR A 140 4.89 8.62 20.15
C THR A 140 4.29 10.01 20.04
N VAL A 141 2.99 10.10 20.26
CA VAL A 141 2.36 11.41 20.50
C VAL A 141 2.90 11.90 21.85
N ASN A 142 3.50 13.08 21.86
CA ASN A 142 4.04 13.74 23.06
C ASN A 142 2.98 13.78 24.19
N GLN A 143 2.99 12.78 25.09
CA GLN A 143 2.25 12.84 26.35
C GLN A 143 3.08 12.25 27.49
N LYS A 144 3.46 13.16 28.40
CA LYS A 144 3.83 12.85 29.79
C LYS A 144 2.69 12.07 30.44
N GLY A 145 2.80 10.75 30.44
CA GLY A 145 1.77 9.88 31.00
C GLY A 145 1.94 8.44 30.57
N SER A 146 3.13 7.87 30.80
CA SER A 146 3.41 6.46 30.57
C SER A 146 2.41 5.59 31.35
N ARG A 147 1.38 5.11 30.64
CA ARG A 147 0.71 3.86 30.97
C ARG A 147 1.18 2.87 29.93
N THR A 148 1.91 1.86 30.41
CA THR A 148 2.31 0.67 29.67
C THR A 148 1.05 0.00 29.13
N LEU A 149 0.67 0.33 27.89
CA LEU A 149 -0.48 -0.26 27.21
C LEU A 149 0.00 -1.43 26.37
N HIS A 150 -0.74 -2.53 26.54
CA HIS A 150 -0.46 -3.87 26.07
C HIS A 150 -0.03 -3.93 24.60
N ALA A 151 0.98 -4.77 24.32
CA ALA A 151 1.18 -5.35 23.00
C ALA A 151 -0.19 -5.83 22.48
N GLY A 152 -0.47 -5.54 21.20
CA GLY A 152 -1.77 -5.70 20.56
C GLY A 152 -2.61 -6.85 21.10
N SER A 153 -3.84 -6.52 21.47
CA SER A 153 -4.89 -7.43 21.89
C SER A 153 -5.14 -8.51 20.83
N GLY A 154 -4.45 -9.65 20.95
CA GLY A 154 -4.98 -11.00 20.72
C GLY A 154 -5.85 -11.28 19.49
N ASP A 155 -5.32 -11.13 18.27
CA ASP A 155 -5.88 -11.75 17.07
C ASP A 155 -5.24 -13.12 16.73
N GLY A 156 -4.29 -13.61 17.55
CA GLY A 156 -3.74 -14.98 17.44
C GLY A 156 -2.84 -15.22 16.21
N HIS A 157 -2.64 -14.21 15.36
CA HIS A 157 -1.76 -14.26 14.19
C HIS A 157 -0.50 -13.44 14.45
N SER A 158 0.35 -13.89 15.36
CA SER A 158 1.64 -13.24 15.59
C SER A 158 2.53 -13.40 14.35
N PHE A 159 2.73 -12.31 13.61
CA PHE A 159 3.77 -12.24 12.59
C PHE A 159 5.11 -11.98 13.27
N ARG A 160 6.13 -12.76 12.93
CA ARG A 160 7.45 -12.63 13.53
C ARG A 160 8.25 -11.53 12.83
N VAL A 161 8.20 -10.33 13.40
CA VAL A 161 9.06 -9.20 12.99
C VAL A 161 10.51 -9.49 13.36
N GLN A 162 11.41 -9.28 12.41
CA GLN A 162 12.86 -9.41 12.63
C GLN A 162 13.49 -8.05 12.87
N LYS A 163 14.53 -8.01 13.71
CA LYS A 163 15.29 -6.77 13.91
C LYS A 163 16.14 -6.48 12.68
N GLY A 164 16.02 -5.28 12.12
CA GLY A 164 16.84 -4.80 11.01
C GLY A 164 16.26 -3.58 10.33
N GLY A 165 17.09 -2.90 9.56
CA GLY A 165 16.75 -1.79 8.68
C GLY A 165 17.27 -2.04 7.26
N PRO A 166 17.61 -0.99 6.48
CA PRO A 166 18.11 -1.10 5.12
C PRO A 166 19.28 -2.08 4.94
N GLU A 167 20.14 -2.25 5.95
CA GLU A 167 21.32 -3.13 5.94
C GLU A 167 21.01 -4.59 5.63
N VAL A 168 19.78 -5.03 5.86
CA VAL A 168 19.39 -6.41 5.54
C VAL A 168 19.28 -6.62 4.02
N LEU A 169 19.05 -5.58 3.23
CA LEU A 169 18.81 -5.68 1.78
C LEU A 169 20.07 -6.08 0.99
N GLN A 170 21.25 -5.86 1.56
CA GLN A 170 22.53 -6.31 0.99
C GLN A 170 22.76 -7.81 1.18
N ASN A 171 21.97 -8.49 2.02
CA ASN A 171 22.17 -9.91 2.28
C ASN A 171 21.77 -10.75 1.05
N PRO A 172 22.67 -11.57 0.49
CA PRO A 172 22.37 -12.39 -0.69
C PRO A 172 21.16 -13.31 -0.52
N LYS A 173 20.81 -13.68 0.72
CA LYS A 173 19.61 -14.46 1.04
C LYS A 173 18.31 -13.79 0.56
N TYR A 174 18.29 -12.46 0.49
CA TYR A 174 17.09 -11.68 0.13
C TYR A 174 17.15 -11.09 -1.27
N ALA A 175 18.21 -11.35 -2.04
CA ALA A 175 18.44 -10.75 -3.37
C ALA A 175 17.32 -11.03 -4.41
N LYS A 176 16.52 -12.08 -4.21
CA LYS A 176 15.40 -12.46 -5.10
C LYS A 176 14.03 -12.00 -4.59
N ARG A 177 13.97 -11.20 -3.52
CA ARG A 177 12.72 -10.69 -2.97
C ARG A 177 12.41 -9.30 -3.50
N THR A 178 11.14 -9.04 -3.74
CA THR A 178 10.61 -7.71 -4.01
C THR A 178 10.66 -6.87 -2.73
N LEU A 179 11.19 -5.66 -2.82
CA LEU A 179 11.18 -4.72 -1.69
C LEU A 179 9.79 -4.08 -1.57
N PHE A 180 9.19 -4.14 -0.39
CA PHE A 180 7.94 -3.46 -0.06
C PHE A 180 8.22 -2.34 0.96
N LEU A 181 7.79 -1.13 0.63
CA LEU A 181 7.91 0.06 1.50
C LEU A 181 6.54 0.70 1.65
N CYS A 182 6.06 0.81 2.88
CA CYS A 182 4.81 1.51 3.20
C CYS A 182 5.10 2.66 4.15
N TYR A 183 4.87 3.89 3.71
CA TYR A 183 5.13 5.10 4.51
C TYR A 183 6.55 5.16 5.10
N PRO A 184 7.62 5.04 4.29
CA PRO A 184 8.98 4.96 4.81
C PRO A 184 9.44 6.22 5.58
N ASP A 185 8.90 7.42 5.29
CA ASP A 185 9.53 8.68 5.72
C ASP A 185 8.59 9.69 6.40
N GLU A 186 7.44 9.26 6.94
CA GLU A 186 6.44 10.16 7.52
C GLU A 186 6.96 11.03 8.69
N ASN A 187 8.05 10.62 9.35
CA ASN A 187 8.63 11.31 10.52
C ASN A 187 9.86 12.20 10.23
N VAL A 188 10.21 12.47 8.97
CA VAL A 188 11.42 13.28 8.64
C VAL A 188 11.25 14.77 8.98
N LEU A 189 10.03 15.23 9.29
CA LEU A 189 9.80 16.59 9.78
C LEU A 189 10.04 16.76 11.29
N GLU A 190 10.20 15.67 12.06
CA GLU A 190 10.35 15.71 13.52
C GLU A 190 11.41 14.71 14.05
N THR A 191 12.48 14.41 13.30
CA THR A 191 13.65 13.81 13.97
C THR A 191 14.27 14.85 14.89
N ASP A 192 13.89 14.73 16.16
CA ASP A 192 14.63 14.96 17.39
C ASP A 192 15.62 16.13 17.35
N GLY A 193 15.41 17.09 18.26
CA GLY A 193 16.29 18.22 18.56
C GLY A 193 17.69 17.85 19.10
N ASN A 194 18.36 16.85 18.52
CA ASN A 194 19.80 16.70 18.51
C ASN A 194 20.33 17.03 17.12
N ILE A 195 20.22 18.32 16.77
CA ILE A 195 21.11 18.95 15.79
C ILE A 195 22.46 19.12 16.49
N ASP A 196 23.17 18.01 16.72
CA ASP A 196 24.52 18.05 17.29
C ASP A 196 25.52 17.19 16.49
N ASP A 197 25.16 16.82 15.27
CA ASP A 197 26.16 16.44 14.27
C ASP A 197 25.64 16.92 12.90
N GLY A 198 26.46 17.64 12.15
CA GLY A 198 26.11 18.27 10.87
C GLY A 198 25.82 17.29 9.71
N GLY A 199 25.31 16.09 10.01
CA GLY A 199 24.94 15.06 9.05
C GLY A 199 23.45 15.08 8.75
N GLN A 200 23.09 15.36 7.50
CA GLN A 200 21.76 15.04 6.98
C GLN A 200 21.52 13.54 7.19
N THR A 201 20.58 13.18 8.07
CA THR A 201 20.17 11.79 8.24
C THR A 201 19.37 11.42 6.99
N LYS A 202 19.92 10.57 6.14
CA LYS A 202 19.27 10.05 4.93
C LYS A 202 17.93 9.41 5.29
N SER A 203 16.93 9.63 4.43
CA SER A 203 15.58 9.07 4.61
C SER A 203 15.58 7.52 4.57
N LEU A 204 14.65 6.86 5.27
CA LEU A 204 14.60 5.39 5.31
C LEU A 204 14.37 4.83 3.90
N GLY A 205 13.49 5.47 3.14
CA GLY A 205 13.23 5.11 1.75
C GLY A 205 14.50 5.16 0.90
N ALA A 206 15.22 6.28 0.93
CA ALA A 206 16.46 6.44 0.17
C ALA A 206 17.54 5.44 0.60
N ALA A 207 17.72 5.22 1.90
CA ALA A 207 18.66 4.23 2.41
C ALA A 207 18.30 2.80 1.94
N CYS A 208 17.02 2.47 1.81
CA CYS A 208 16.60 1.20 1.23
C CYS A 208 16.96 1.09 -0.26
N LEU A 209 16.74 2.15 -1.05
CA LEU A 209 17.05 2.14 -2.49
C LEU A 209 18.53 1.90 -2.78
N GLU A 210 19.43 2.53 -2.02
CA GLU A 210 20.87 2.38 -2.19
C GLU A 210 21.35 0.96 -1.90
N GLN A 211 20.71 0.30 -0.93
CA GLN A 211 21.13 -1.00 -0.44
C GLN A 211 20.42 -2.14 -1.17
N PHE A 212 19.26 -1.87 -1.77
CA PHE A 212 18.50 -2.85 -2.52
C PHE A 212 19.17 -3.16 -3.86
N GLN A 213 19.53 -4.43 -4.04
CA GLN A 213 20.13 -4.95 -5.27
C GLN A 213 19.14 -5.69 -6.17
N GLY A 214 17.89 -5.83 -5.73
CA GLY A 214 16.83 -6.45 -6.52
C GLY A 214 16.33 -5.55 -7.65
N ASP A 215 15.35 -6.05 -8.39
CA ASP A 215 14.78 -5.38 -9.56
C ASP A 215 13.44 -4.70 -9.27
N THR A 216 12.66 -5.20 -8.32
CA THR A 216 11.27 -4.79 -8.13
C THR A 216 11.04 -4.16 -6.77
N ILE A 217 10.39 -3.01 -6.76
CA ILE A 217 9.99 -2.27 -5.58
C ILE A 217 8.48 -2.04 -5.63
N ILE A 218 7.83 -2.24 -4.50
CA ILE A 218 6.44 -1.86 -4.28
C ILE A 218 6.42 -0.79 -3.20
N HIS A 219 5.87 0.36 -3.54
CA HIS A 219 5.76 1.51 -2.66
C HIS A 219 4.28 1.77 -2.35
N VAL A 220 3.99 2.07 -1.08
CA VAL A 220 2.69 2.51 -0.61
C VAL A 220 2.82 3.89 0.03
N GLY A 221 2.11 4.85 -0.57
CA GLY A 221 2.14 6.25 -0.21
C GLY A 221 1.69 7.16 -1.35
N GLU A 222 1.87 8.46 -1.15
CA GLU A 222 1.75 9.50 -2.17
C GLU A 222 3.02 9.54 -3.02
N LEU A 223 2.85 9.80 -4.32
CA LEU A 223 3.93 10.11 -5.25
C LEU A 223 3.89 11.57 -5.70
N PHE A 224 4.98 12.02 -6.29
CA PHE A 224 5.12 13.33 -6.89
C PHE A 224 3.92 13.62 -7.80
N SER A 225 3.26 14.76 -7.54
CA SER A 225 2.14 15.23 -8.34
C SER A 225 0.86 14.37 -8.26
N ASP A 226 0.71 13.50 -7.26
CA ASP A 226 -0.56 12.80 -6.95
C ASP A 226 -1.68 13.73 -6.45
N SER A 227 -1.57 15.03 -6.70
CA SER A 227 -2.45 16.09 -6.19
C SER A 227 -2.50 16.09 -4.65
N SER A 228 -1.31 16.09 -4.02
CA SER A 228 -1.16 16.27 -2.56
C SER A 228 -2.07 17.39 -2.09
N LEU A 229 -2.91 17.07 -1.11
CA LEU A 229 -3.92 18.00 -0.60
C LEU A 229 -3.33 19.02 0.37
N SER A 230 -2.19 18.69 0.99
CA SER A 230 -1.45 19.62 1.85
C SER A 230 -0.48 20.44 1.01
N ILE A 231 -0.63 21.77 1.09
CA ILE A 231 0.26 22.73 0.41
C ILE A 231 1.68 22.61 0.96
N ASP A 232 1.82 22.49 2.29
CA ASP A 232 3.13 22.44 2.95
C ASP A 232 3.90 21.15 2.63
N GLN A 233 3.20 20.09 2.25
CA GLN A 233 3.77 18.78 1.92
C GLN A 233 3.85 18.54 0.40
N ALA A 234 3.35 19.47 -0.42
CA ALA A 234 3.45 19.39 -1.87
C ALA A 234 4.90 19.65 -2.33
N PRO A 235 5.34 19.08 -3.46
CA PRO A 235 4.60 18.18 -4.36
C PRO A 235 4.72 16.69 -4.01
N TRP A 236 5.48 16.34 -2.97
CA TRP A 236 5.90 14.96 -2.67
C TRP A 236 4.96 14.20 -1.75
N GLY A 237 4.04 14.88 -1.08
CA GLY A 237 3.17 14.27 -0.07
C GLY A 237 3.90 14.02 1.24
N ARG A 238 3.26 13.31 2.18
CA ARG A 238 3.81 13.06 3.52
C ARG A 238 4.46 11.70 3.71
N SER A 239 4.13 10.73 2.87
CA SER A 239 4.47 9.32 3.11
C SER A 239 5.93 8.99 2.85
N SER A 240 6.60 9.76 1.98
CA SER A 240 7.94 9.46 1.50
C SER A 240 8.70 10.73 1.16
N SER A 241 10.01 10.72 1.40
CA SER A 241 10.86 11.89 1.18
C SER A 241 10.97 12.25 -0.31
N SER A 242 11.28 13.51 -0.60
CA SER A 242 11.60 13.94 -1.96
C SER A 242 12.81 13.20 -2.54
N GLU A 243 13.83 12.99 -1.70
CA GLU A 243 15.04 12.22 -2.04
C GLU A 243 14.69 10.81 -2.50
N PHE A 244 13.87 10.07 -1.73
CA PHE A 244 13.45 8.72 -2.09
C PHE A 244 12.73 8.71 -3.44
N GLN A 245 11.77 9.61 -3.64
CA GLN A 245 10.96 9.63 -4.87
C GLN A 245 11.78 10.01 -6.10
N GLN A 246 12.75 10.93 -5.95
CA GLN A 246 13.67 11.29 -7.02
C GLN A 246 14.57 10.11 -7.40
N LEU A 247 15.15 9.41 -6.42
CA LEU A 247 15.98 8.22 -6.65
C LEU A 247 15.16 7.09 -7.30
N LEU A 248 13.95 6.84 -6.79
CA LEU A 248 13.03 5.84 -7.34
C LEU A 248 12.73 6.14 -8.81
N ALA A 249 12.39 7.39 -9.13
CA ALA A 249 12.08 7.81 -10.50
C ALA A 249 13.33 7.84 -11.42
N SER A 250 14.53 7.99 -10.86
CA SER A 250 15.81 8.03 -11.59
C SER A 250 16.33 6.65 -11.98
N ASP A 251 16.15 5.66 -11.10
CA ASP A 251 16.69 4.31 -11.32
C ASP A 251 15.63 3.32 -11.78
N TYR A 252 14.35 3.59 -11.52
CA TYR A 252 13.24 2.69 -11.79
C TYR A 252 12.20 3.36 -12.71
N HIS A 253 11.40 2.53 -13.37
CA HIS A 253 10.20 2.95 -14.09
C HIS A 253 8.98 2.28 -13.47
N CYS A 254 7.88 3.03 -13.43
CA CYS A 254 6.63 2.57 -12.83
C CYS A 254 5.91 1.63 -13.80
N LEU A 255 5.52 0.45 -13.31
CA LEU A 255 4.74 -0.56 -14.02
C LEU A 255 3.25 -0.50 -13.69
N LEU A 256 2.92 -0.05 -12.48
CA LEU A 256 1.56 0.00 -11.98
C LEU A 256 1.46 1.11 -10.95
N HIS A 257 0.38 1.89 -11.01
CA HIS A 257 0.02 2.86 -9.99
C HIS A 257 -1.49 2.80 -9.80
N MET A 258 -1.94 2.54 -8.57
CA MET A 258 -3.37 2.51 -8.27
C MET A 258 -3.66 3.12 -6.90
N ARG A 259 -4.79 3.83 -6.82
CA ARG A 259 -5.30 4.40 -5.59
C ARG A 259 -5.73 3.33 -4.59
N LEU A 260 -5.42 3.53 -3.31
CA LEU A 260 -5.89 2.74 -2.19
C LEU A 260 -7.16 3.35 -1.55
N PRO A 261 -7.86 2.58 -0.71
CA PRO A 261 -8.67 3.11 0.38
C PRO A 261 -8.07 4.29 1.16
N ASN A 262 -8.68 5.47 1.04
CA ASN A 262 -8.15 6.70 1.62
C ASN A 262 -9.15 7.39 2.55
N TRP A 263 -8.62 8.12 3.52
CA TRP A 263 -9.35 9.14 4.25
C TRP A 263 -9.67 10.33 3.32
N LEU A 264 -10.54 11.24 3.74
CA LEU A 264 -10.94 12.39 2.91
C LEU A 264 -9.74 13.26 2.49
N HIS A 265 -8.72 13.31 3.34
CA HIS A 265 -7.55 14.18 3.20
C HIS A 265 -6.28 13.45 2.74
N THR A 266 -6.35 12.15 2.45
CA THR A 266 -5.19 11.37 2.02
C THR A 266 -5.35 10.90 0.58
N ARG A 267 -4.21 10.73 -0.10
CA ARG A 267 -4.14 10.33 -1.52
C ARG A 267 -3.28 9.09 -1.72
N ASP A 268 -3.29 8.21 -0.73
CA ASP A 268 -2.46 7.01 -0.71
C ASP A 268 -2.72 6.15 -1.93
N SER A 269 -1.62 5.65 -2.46
CA SER A 269 -1.58 4.78 -3.62
C SER A 269 -0.63 3.62 -3.34
N ILE A 270 -0.74 2.59 -4.17
CA ILE A 270 0.28 1.56 -4.29
C ILE A 270 0.86 1.65 -5.70
N SER A 271 2.18 1.64 -5.77
CA SER A 271 2.92 1.71 -7.01
C SER A 271 3.95 0.58 -7.09
N VAL A 272 4.14 0.04 -8.29
CA VAL A 272 5.11 -1.02 -8.58
C VAL A 272 6.14 -0.45 -9.53
N TRP A 273 7.41 -0.63 -9.19
CA TRP A 273 8.53 -0.05 -9.89
C TRP A 273 9.53 -1.15 -10.24
N ARG A 274 10.04 -1.12 -11.47
CA ARG A 274 11.09 -2.02 -11.92
C ARG A 274 12.35 -1.26 -12.27
N ARG A 275 13.50 -1.81 -11.87
CA ARG A 275 14.80 -1.23 -12.13
C ARG A 275 14.96 -1.10 -13.63
N SER A 276 15.30 0.11 -14.06
CA SER A 276 15.42 0.40 -15.46
C SER A 276 16.72 -0.16 -16.02
N ARG A 277 16.65 -0.67 -17.25
CA ARG A 277 17.86 -1.02 -18.00
C ARG A 277 18.39 0.24 -18.65
N THR A 278 19.71 0.35 -18.74
CA THR A 278 20.38 1.42 -19.48
C THR A 278 20.83 0.90 -20.84
N CYS A 279 20.85 1.79 -21.83
CA CYS A 279 21.39 1.57 -23.15
C CYS A 279 22.36 2.71 -23.46
N SER A 280 23.59 2.36 -23.84
CA SER A 280 24.59 3.33 -24.27
C SER A 280 24.45 3.63 -25.76
N LEU A 281 24.49 4.91 -26.10
CA LEU A 281 24.66 5.41 -27.46
C LEU A 281 26.06 6.01 -27.56
N VAL A 282 26.86 5.53 -28.49
CA VAL A 282 28.22 6.04 -28.75
C VAL A 282 28.19 6.79 -30.07
N PHE A 283 28.57 8.06 -30.04
CA PHE A 283 28.75 8.89 -31.22
C PHE A 283 30.25 8.96 -31.50
N ALA A 284 30.63 8.53 -32.70
CA ALA A 284 32.04 8.50 -33.09
C ALA A 284 32.56 9.93 -33.26
N ALA A 285 33.80 10.17 -32.82
CA ALA A 285 34.52 11.40 -33.09
C ALA A 285 34.62 11.66 -34.61
N GLU A 286 34.62 12.93 -35.01
CA GLU A 286 34.89 13.32 -36.39
C GLU A 286 36.33 12.99 -36.77
N GLU A 287 36.53 12.20 -37.84
CA GLU A 287 37.86 11.72 -38.27
C GLU A 287 38.87 12.85 -38.59
N ASP A 288 38.38 14.07 -38.82
CA ASP A 288 39.17 15.24 -39.22
C ASP A 288 39.49 16.20 -38.05
N ASP A 289 39.03 15.92 -36.82
CA ASP A 289 39.31 16.72 -35.63
C ASP A 289 40.08 15.88 -34.59
N GLU A 290 41.38 16.15 -34.45
CA GLU A 290 42.27 15.41 -33.53
C GLU A 290 41.94 15.65 -32.04
N ASP A 291 41.12 16.67 -31.73
CA ASP A 291 40.66 17.00 -30.38
C ASP A 291 39.26 16.43 -30.07
N ASP A 292 38.61 15.76 -31.04
CA ASP A 292 37.28 15.16 -30.87
C ASP A 292 37.38 13.73 -30.32
N GLU A 293 36.54 13.41 -29.33
CA GLU A 293 36.51 12.12 -28.63
C GLU A 293 35.13 11.46 -28.78
N ASP A 294 35.07 10.13 -28.78
CA ASP A 294 33.80 9.41 -28.82
C ASP A 294 32.90 9.82 -27.64
N GLU A 295 31.70 10.32 -27.92
CA GLU A 295 30.73 10.70 -26.88
C GLU A 295 29.81 9.52 -26.53
N GLU A 296 29.84 9.07 -25.27
CA GLU A 296 28.92 8.05 -24.75
C GLU A 296 27.78 8.66 -23.92
N TYR A 297 26.53 8.40 -24.34
CA TYR A 297 25.32 8.80 -23.64
C TYR A 297 24.53 7.58 -23.16
N HIS A 298 24.09 7.59 -21.90
CA HIS A 298 23.25 6.51 -21.35
C HIS A 298 21.78 6.93 -21.33
N TYR A 299 20.94 6.13 -21.98
CA TYR A 299 19.49 6.29 -21.97
C TYR A 299 18.81 5.16 -21.22
N ARG A 300 17.62 5.44 -20.71
CA ARG A 300 16.75 4.43 -20.14
C ARG A 300 16.08 3.61 -21.24
N HIS A 301 16.19 2.30 -21.16
CA HIS A 301 15.41 1.38 -21.98
C HIS A 301 14.25 0.80 -21.15
N ILE A 302 13.03 1.18 -21.51
CA ILE A 302 11.78 0.63 -20.97
C ILE A 302 11.14 -0.20 -22.09
N PRO A 303 10.92 -1.52 -21.89
CA PRO A 303 10.21 -2.34 -22.87
C PRO A 303 8.78 -1.80 -23.14
N PRO A 304 8.26 -1.86 -24.37
CA PRO A 304 6.91 -1.38 -24.69
C PRO A 304 5.81 -2.00 -23.82
N GLU A 305 5.94 -3.29 -23.45
CA GLU A 305 5.01 -4.00 -22.56
C GLU A 305 5.01 -3.50 -21.11
N GLU A 306 5.99 -2.67 -20.74
CA GLU A 306 6.18 -2.08 -19.41
C GLU A 306 5.96 -0.57 -19.38
N MET A 307 5.68 0.04 -20.53
CA MET A 307 5.36 1.46 -20.61
C MET A 307 3.93 1.71 -20.14
N LEU A 308 3.78 2.52 -19.09
CA LEU A 308 2.48 3.05 -18.72
C LEU A 308 1.94 3.99 -19.82
N PRO A 309 0.61 4.07 -20.01
CA PRO A 309 0.02 5.04 -20.92
C PRO A 309 0.47 6.47 -20.59
N VAL A 310 1.03 7.15 -21.58
CA VAL A 310 1.45 8.55 -21.48
C VAL A 310 0.23 9.47 -21.41
N ASP A 311 -0.74 9.21 -22.29
CA ASP A 311 -1.98 9.98 -22.38
C ASP A 311 -2.88 9.71 -21.16
N ARG A 312 -2.98 10.72 -20.29
CA ARG A 312 -3.88 10.74 -19.13
C ARG A 312 -4.56 12.09 -19.06
N ALA A 313 -5.88 12.09 -18.87
CA ALA A 313 -6.66 13.32 -18.76
C ALA A 313 -7.63 13.24 -17.58
N ALA A 314 -7.83 14.39 -16.93
CA ALA A 314 -8.90 14.55 -15.96
C ALA A 314 -10.27 14.26 -16.60
N PRO A 315 -11.29 13.80 -15.85
CA PRO A 315 -12.60 13.47 -16.42
C PRO A 315 -13.23 14.58 -17.28
N CYS A 316 -13.04 15.85 -16.92
CA CYS A 316 -13.54 16.99 -17.68
C CYS A 316 -12.82 17.20 -19.03
N LEU A 317 -11.59 16.71 -19.19
CA LEU A 317 -10.77 16.82 -20.40
C LEU A 317 -10.62 15.48 -21.14
N ALA A 318 -11.18 14.39 -20.60
CA ALA A 318 -11.06 13.05 -21.20
C ALA A 318 -11.60 12.96 -22.63
N HIS A 319 -12.48 13.88 -23.04
CA HIS A 319 -12.98 14.00 -24.40
C HIS A 319 -11.91 14.42 -25.41
N LEU A 320 -10.82 15.07 -24.98
CA LEU A 320 -9.72 15.49 -25.86
C LEU A 320 -8.82 14.33 -26.28
N LEU A 321 -8.78 13.25 -25.50
CA LEU A 321 -8.00 12.04 -25.81
C LEU A 321 -8.79 11.03 -26.67
N ARG A 322 -10.10 11.22 -26.81
CA ARG A 322 -10.93 10.36 -27.66
C ARG A 322 -10.80 10.86 -29.09
N GLY A 323 -10.28 10.02 -29.99
CA GLY A 323 -10.30 10.32 -31.42
C GLY A 323 -11.71 10.61 -31.92
N PRO A 324 -11.88 11.33 -33.04
CA PRO A 324 -13.18 11.49 -33.68
C PRO A 324 -13.75 10.09 -33.92
N THR A 325 -14.98 9.84 -33.48
CA THR A 325 -15.66 8.56 -33.69
C THR A 325 -15.75 8.28 -35.19
N HIS A 326 -14.80 7.53 -35.73
CA HIS A 326 -14.87 7.06 -37.10
C HIS A 326 -16.09 6.14 -37.19
N LYS A 327 -17.02 6.50 -38.07
CA LYS A 327 -18.01 5.55 -38.59
C LYS A 327 -17.26 4.31 -39.09
N PRO A 328 -17.84 3.10 -39.02
CA PRO A 328 -17.19 1.90 -39.51
C PRO A 328 -17.16 1.98 -41.03
N GLU A 329 -16.07 2.52 -41.58
CA GLU A 329 -15.70 2.34 -42.97
C GLU A 329 -14.56 1.34 -43.05
N GLN A 330 -14.69 0.48 -44.05
CA GLN A 330 -14.00 -0.77 -44.26
C GLN A 330 -12.48 -0.65 -44.17
N SER A 331 -11.92 -1.69 -43.57
CA SER A 331 -10.52 -2.14 -43.64
C SER A 331 -9.66 -1.41 -44.68
N ASN A 332 -8.64 -0.73 -44.19
CA ASN A 332 -7.33 -0.81 -44.82
C ASN A 332 -6.28 -0.87 -43.72
N ASP A 333 -5.50 -1.95 -43.78
CA ASP A 333 -4.27 -2.13 -43.02
C ASP A 333 -3.40 -0.89 -43.10
N TYR A 334 -3.16 -0.28 -41.94
CA TYR A 334 -1.97 0.52 -41.72
C TYR A 334 -1.46 0.22 -40.32
N SER A 335 -0.52 -0.72 -40.25
CA SER A 335 0.47 -0.76 -39.17
C SER A 335 1.31 0.51 -39.29
N SER A 336 1.37 1.33 -38.23
CA SER A 336 2.43 2.33 -38.11
C SER A 336 3.51 1.78 -37.18
N PRO A 337 4.79 1.95 -37.55
CA PRO A 337 5.92 1.61 -36.70
C PRO A 337 6.04 2.70 -35.63
N TRP A 338 6.48 2.30 -34.44
CA TRP A 338 6.69 3.14 -33.25
C TRP A 338 5.44 3.41 -32.42
#